data_AF-A0A8K0A623-F1
#
_entry.id   AF-A0A8K0A623-F1
#
_cell.length_a   1.000
_cell.length_b   1.000
_cell.length_c   1.000
_cell.angle_alpha   90.00
_cell.angle_beta   90.00
_cell.angle_gamma   90.00
#
_symmetry.space_group_name_H-M   'P 1'
#
loop_
_entity.id
_entity.type
_entity.pdbx_description
1 polymer ?
#
loop_
_entity_poly.entity_id
_entity_poly.type
_entity_poly.pdbx_seq_one_letter_code
_entity_poly.pdbx_strand_id
1 'polypeptide(L)'
;MPVGENEFTVEQCFGDSLNWAGCLMTILLGQQRRFEALDFAYHILKINKADLKDDVIKGVNLRRMCDRIRKFQILNTQIFATVNKYMKSGDADSLPVEHVRCFQPPIHQSLASSC
;
A
#
# COMPACT_ATOMS: atom_id res chain seq x y z
N MET A 1 15.05 -0.45 -4.64
CA MET A 1 15.96 0.03 -5.70
C MET A 1 16.57 -1.18 -6.42
N PRO A 2 16.85 -1.12 -7.72
CA PRO A 2 17.77 -2.07 -8.35
C PRO A 2 19.19 -1.87 -7.81
N VAL A 3 19.91 -2.97 -7.60
CA VAL A 3 21.30 -2.99 -7.09
C VAL A 3 22.28 -3.31 -8.22
N GLY A 4 23.58 -3.12 -7.98
CA GLY A 4 24.62 -3.51 -8.94
C GLY A 4 24.70 -5.02 -9.16
N GLU A 5 25.37 -5.46 -10.23
CA GLU A 5 25.45 -6.88 -10.62
C GLU A 5 26.11 -7.78 -9.56
N ASN A 6 26.97 -7.23 -8.70
CA ASN A 6 27.70 -7.95 -7.65
C ASN A 6 27.19 -7.65 -6.24
N GLU A 7 26.00 -7.05 -6.12
CA GLU A 7 25.41 -6.70 -4.83
C GLU A 7 24.22 -7.60 -4.51
N PHE A 8 24.07 -7.97 -3.24
CA PHE A 8 22.94 -8.76 -2.79
C PHE A 8 21.65 -7.93 -2.81
N THR A 9 20.58 -8.53 -3.31
CA THR A 9 19.25 -7.93 -3.24
C THR A 9 18.61 -8.17 -1.87
N VAL A 10 17.63 -7.35 -1.49
CA VAL A 10 16.90 -7.50 -0.22
C VAL A 10 16.25 -8.88 -0.10
N GLU A 11 15.73 -9.41 -1.21
CA GLU A 11 15.12 -10.74 -1.28
C GLU A 11 16.14 -11.85 -1.06
N GLN A 12 17.40 -11.67 -1.48
CA GLN A 12 18.47 -12.64 -1.21
C GLN A 12 18.91 -12.61 0.27
N CYS A 13 18.92 -11.43 0.89
CA CYS A 13 19.32 -11.29 2.29
C CYS A 13 18.23 -11.72 3.29
N PHE A 14 16.96 -11.43 3.00
CA PHE A 14 15.87 -11.56 3.98
C PHE A 14 14.69 -12.41 3.48
N GLY A 15 14.69 -12.85 2.22
CA GLY A 15 13.53 -13.48 1.60
C GLY A 15 12.30 -12.57 1.64
N ASP A 16 11.14 -13.16 1.90
CA ASP A 16 9.86 -12.45 1.98
C ASP A 16 9.56 -11.94 3.40
N SER A 17 10.37 -12.30 4.39
CA SER A 17 10.09 -12.06 5.81
C SER A 17 9.92 -10.57 6.13
N LEU A 18 10.73 -9.72 5.49
CA LEU A 18 10.66 -8.27 5.63
C LEU A 18 9.30 -7.72 5.15
N ASN A 19 8.80 -8.22 4.03
CA ASN A 19 7.51 -7.83 3.47
C ASN A 19 6.36 -8.33 4.34
N TRP A 20 6.46 -9.56 4.85
CA TRP A 20 5.49 -10.11 5.80
C TRP A 20 5.38 -9.25 7.06
N ALA A 21 6.51 -8.87 7.65
CA ALA A 21 6.54 -8.01 8.84
C ALA A 21 5.91 -6.63 8.57
N GLY A 22 6.32 -5.96 7.49
CA GLY A 22 5.80 -4.63 7.14
C GLY A 22 4.31 -4.64 6.78
N CYS A 23 3.86 -5.63 6.01
CA CYS A 23 2.45 -5.76 5.63
C CYS A 23 1.58 -6.11 6.85
N LEU A 24 2.06 -6.99 7.74
CA LEU A 24 1.35 -7.32 8.97
C LEU A 24 1.17 -6.08 9.86
N MET A 25 2.23 -5.30 10.07
CA MET A 25 2.16 -4.04 10.83
C MET A 25 1.13 -3.07 10.21
N THR A 26 1.16 -2.93 8.88
CA THR A 26 0.23 -2.06 8.13
C THR A 26 -1.23 -2.50 8.31
N ILE A 27 -1.52 -3.81 8.31
CA ILE A 27 -2.86 -4.35 8.57
C ILE A 27 -3.28 -4.12 10.01
N LEU A 28 -2.43 -4.45 10.99
CA LEU A 28 -2.78 -4.35 12.41
C LEU A 28 -3.06 -2.91 12.83
N LEU A 29 -2.48 -1.92 12.15
CA LEU A 29 -2.77 -0.50 12.34
C LEU A 29 -4.01 -0.01 11.57
N GLY A 30 -4.69 -0.87 10.80
CA GLY A 30 -5.83 -0.50 9.96
C GLY A 30 -5.46 0.41 8.78
N GLN A 31 -4.21 0.40 8.32
CA GLN A 31 -3.68 1.38 7.37
C GLN A 31 -3.57 0.86 5.93
N GLN A 32 -3.90 -0.41 5.65
CA GLN A 32 -3.74 -1.01 4.32
C GLN A 32 -4.31 -0.17 3.18
N ARG A 33 -5.57 0.29 3.27
CA ARG A 33 -6.21 1.07 2.20
C ARG A 33 -5.51 2.40 1.94
N ARG A 34 -4.97 3.03 2.98
CA ARG A 34 -4.21 4.28 2.87
C ARG A 34 -2.84 4.04 2.25
N PHE A 35 -2.18 2.97 2.66
CA PHE A 35 -0.92 2.52 2.08
C PHE A 35 -1.07 2.28 0.56
N GLU A 36 -2.06 1.50 0.13
CA GLU A 36 -2.28 1.22 -1.30
C GLU A 36 -2.56 2.48 -2.14
N ALA A 37 -3.17 3.51 -1.54
CA ALA A 37 -3.48 4.77 -2.21
C ALA A 37 -2.31 5.76 -2.25
N LEU A 38 -1.44 5.75 -1.22
CA LEU A 38 -0.42 6.77 -0.99
C LEU A 38 1.03 6.26 -1.13
N ASP A 39 1.25 4.97 -1.41
CA ASP A 39 2.59 4.41 -1.60
C ASP A 39 3.30 5.06 -2.80
N PHE A 40 4.50 5.60 -2.53
CA PHE A 40 5.31 6.31 -3.52
C PHE A 40 5.73 5.41 -4.69
N ALA A 41 6.10 4.16 -4.42
CA ALA A 41 6.54 3.23 -5.45
C ALA A 41 5.38 2.85 -6.36
N TYR A 42 4.19 2.61 -5.79
CA TYR A 42 2.99 2.30 -6.57
C TYR A 42 2.58 3.50 -7.43
N HIS A 43 2.74 4.72 -6.92
CA HIS A 43 2.51 5.94 -7.68
C HIS A 43 3.47 6.08 -8.87
N ILE A 44 4.77 5.87 -8.65
CA ILE A 44 5.78 5.88 -9.74
C ILE A 44 5.43 4.86 -10.81
N LEU A 45 5.13 3.62 -10.42
CA LEU A 45 4.73 2.57 -11.36
C LEU A 45 3.46 2.95 -12.15
N LYS A 46 2.49 3.59 -11.50
CA LYS A 46 1.25 4.04 -12.15
C LYS A 46 1.52 5.12 -13.20
N ILE A 47 2.37 6.10 -12.89
CA ILE A 47 2.77 7.14 -13.85
C ILE A 47 3.56 6.53 -14.99
N ASN A 48 4.52 5.65 -14.70
CA ASN A 48 5.36 5.03 -15.73
C ASN A 48 4.54 4.19 -16.73
N LYS A 49 3.47 3.55 -16.28
CA LYS A 49 2.54 2.84 -17.18
C LYS A 49 1.76 3.76 -18.11
N ALA A 50 1.59 5.03 -17.74
CA ALA A 50 0.90 6.03 -18.56
C ALA A 50 1.85 6.74 -19.53
N ASP A 51 3.08 7.04 -19.10
CA ASP A 51 4.05 7.79 -19.91
C ASP A 51 5.04 6.91 -20.70
N LEU A 52 5.22 5.65 -20.29
CA LEU A 52 6.12 4.64 -20.87
C LEU A 52 7.58 5.10 -21.01
N LYS A 53 8.03 6.03 -20.17
CA LYS A 53 9.42 6.52 -20.20
C LYS A 53 10.40 5.47 -19.68
N ASP A 54 11.58 5.41 -20.27
CA ASP A 54 12.67 4.50 -19.88
C ASP A 54 13.99 5.26 -19.78
N ASP A 55 14.06 6.17 -18.81
CA ASP A 55 15.23 7.00 -18.55
C ASP A 55 16.11 6.41 -17.44
N VAL A 56 17.39 6.81 -17.42
CA VAL A 56 18.29 6.57 -16.31
C VAL A 56 18.38 7.83 -15.46
N ILE A 57 17.76 7.80 -14.27
CA ILE A 57 17.67 8.94 -13.37
C ILE A 57 18.60 8.69 -12.18
N LYS A 58 19.62 9.52 -11.99
CA LYS A 58 20.61 9.38 -10.90
C LYS A 58 21.24 7.98 -10.84
N GLY A 59 21.53 7.39 -12.01
CA GLY A 59 22.08 6.03 -12.11
C GLY A 59 21.07 4.89 -11.95
N VAL A 60 19.80 5.20 -11.71
CA VAL A 60 18.73 4.18 -11.59
C VAL A 60 18.00 4.07 -12.93
N ASN A 61 18.01 2.89 -13.54
CA ASN A 61 17.19 2.61 -14.73
C ASN A 61 15.71 2.48 -14.33
N LEU A 62 14.87 3.34 -14.90
CA LEU A 62 13.45 3.45 -14.53
C LEU A 62 12.66 2.18 -14.84
N ARG A 63 12.91 1.54 -16.00
CA ARG A 63 12.24 0.27 -16.35
C ARG A 63 12.55 -0.83 -15.35
N ARG A 64 13.83 -1.06 -15.03
CA ARG A 64 14.26 -2.04 -14.00
C ARG A 64 13.66 -1.73 -12.64
N MET A 65 13.55 -0.44 -12.27
CA MET A 65 12.90 -0.03 -11.03
C MET A 65 11.41 -0.38 -11.04
N CYS A 66 10.67 -0.04 -12.10
CA CYS A 66 9.25 -0.33 -12.23
C CYS A 66 8.95 -1.83 -12.22
N ASP A 67 9.78 -2.65 -12.89
CA ASP A 67 9.68 -4.11 -12.86
C ASP A 67 9.84 -4.66 -11.43
N ARG A 68 10.81 -4.15 -10.67
CA ARG A 68 11.00 -4.53 -9.26
C ARG A 68 9.82 -4.10 -8.39
N ILE A 69 9.33 -2.86 -8.56
CA ILE A 69 8.15 -2.37 -7.83
C ILE A 69 6.95 -3.27 -8.10
N ARG A 70 6.73 -3.67 -9.35
CA ARG A 70 5.60 -4.55 -9.71
C ARG A 70 5.68 -5.90 -9.02
N LYS A 71 6.87 -6.51 -8.92
CA LYS A 71 7.06 -7.78 -8.19
C LYS A 71 6.69 -7.64 -6.72
N PHE A 72 7.21 -6.62 -6.05
CA PHE A 72 6.88 -6.35 -4.65
C PHE A 72 5.41 -5.99 -4.44
N GLN A 73 4.79 -5.27 -5.38
CA GLN A 73 3.37 -4.97 -5.33
C GLN A 73 2.53 -6.25 -5.32
N ILE A 74 2.84 -7.21 -6.21
CA ILE A 74 2.14 -8.50 -6.26
C ILE A 74 2.32 -9.26 -4.94
N LEU A 75 3.54 -9.33 -4.42
CA LEU A 75 3.83 -9.99 -3.15
C LEU A 75 3.04 -9.35 -2.00
N ASN A 76 3.06 -8.02 -1.87
CA ASN A 76 2.32 -7.32 -0.82
C ASN A 76 0.80 -7.54 -0.93
N THR A 77 0.24 -7.52 -2.15
CA THR A 77 -1.19 -7.84 -2.37
C THR A 77 -1.52 -9.26 -1.90
N GLN A 78 -0.65 -10.24 -2.16
CA GLN A 78 -0.86 -11.62 -1.72
C GLN A 78 -0.80 -11.75 -0.19
N ILE A 79 0.19 -11.09 0.45
CA ILE A 79 0.31 -11.07 1.91
C ILE A 79 -0.93 -10.44 2.53
N PHE A 80 -1.34 -9.27 2.04
CA PHE A 80 -2.54 -8.60 2.54
C PHE A 80 -3.79 -9.46 2.41
N ALA A 81 -4.00 -10.10 1.25
CA ALA A 81 -5.14 -11.00 1.06
C ALA A 81 -5.11 -12.18 2.05
N THR A 82 -3.92 -12.74 2.29
CA THR A 82 -3.73 -13.87 3.19
C THR A 82 -4.02 -13.47 4.64
N VAL A 83 -3.42 -12.39 5.14
CA VAL A 83 -3.62 -11.93 6.52
C VAL A 83 -5.09 -11.53 6.75
N ASN A 84 -5.70 -10.79 5.83
CA ASN A 84 -7.12 -10.42 5.94
C ASN A 84 -8.05 -11.63 6.01
N LYS A 85 -7.72 -12.72 5.30
CA LYS A 85 -8.49 -13.98 5.37
C LYS A 85 -8.51 -14.54 6.80
N TYR A 86 -7.37 -14.51 7.51
CA TYR A 86 -7.27 -15.00 8.89
C TYR A 86 -7.81 -14.01 9.92
N MET A 87 -7.71 -12.70 9.68
CA MET A 87 -8.30 -11.69 10.57
C MET A 87 -9.84 -11.75 10.59
N LYS A 88 -10.47 -12.04 9.45
CA LYS A 88 -11.93 -12.11 9.34
C LYS A 88 -12.54 -13.38 9.95
N SER A 89 -11.75 -14.44 10.16
CA SER A 89 -12.27 -15.70 10.73
C SER A 89 -12.52 -15.67 12.23
N GLY A 90 -12.14 -14.60 12.95
CA GLY A 90 -12.21 -14.54 14.42
C GLY A 90 -13.45 -13.86 15.03
N ASP A 91 -14.21 -13.08 14.26
CA ASP A 91 -15.06 -12.01 14.84
C ASP A 91 -16.50 -11.92 14.31
N ALA A 92 -16.98 -12.94 13.59
CA ALA A 92 -18.27 -12.87 12.91
C ALA A 92 -19.49 -12.75 13.85
N ASP A 93 -19.37 -13.18 15.11
CA ASP A 93 -20.53 -13.33 16.02
C ASP A 93 -20.64 -12.26 17.13
N SER A 94 -19.71 -11.28 17.22
CA SER A 94 -19.71 -10.34 18.37
C SER A 94 -19.31 -8.89 18.11
N LEU A 95 -19.11 -8.47 16.85
CA LEU A 95 -18.75 -7.07 16.59
C LEU A 95 -19.99 -6.15 16.60
N PRO A 96 -20.04 -5.11 17.45
CA PRO A 96 -21.02 -4.04 17.30
C PRO A 96 -20.84 -3.38 15.93
N VAL A 97 -21.95 -2.96 15.31
CA VAL A 97 -21.97 -2.23 14.04
C VAL A 97 -20.84 -1.20 14.02
N GLU A 98 -19.89 -1.35 13.09
CA GLU A 98 -18.75 -0.44 12.93
C GLU A 98 -19.30 0.99 12.86
N HIS A 99 -19.00 1.80 13.87
CA HIS A 99 -19.47 3.18 13.91
C HIS A 99 -18.63 3.99 12.92
N VAL A 100 -19.07 4.01 11.66
CA VAL A 100 -18.39 4.76 10.61
C VAL A 100 -18.51 6.25 10.92
N ARG A 101 -17.38 6.96 10.81
CA ARG A 101 -17.37 8.41 10.98
C ARG A 101 -18.22 9.08 9.90
N CYS A 102 -19.31 9.72 10.31
CA CYS A 102 -20.13 10.56 9.43
C CYS A 102 -19.51 11.94 9.26
N PHE A 103 -19.64 12.50 8.06
CA PHE A 103 -19.33 13.89 7.77
C PHE A 103 -20.64 14.63 7.56
N GLN A 104 -20.82 15.74 8.28
CA GLN A 104 -22.04 16.54 8.17
C GLN A 104 -22.08 17.27 6.82
N PRO A 105 -23.25 17.35 6.16
CA PRO A 105 -23.39 18.14 4.94
C PRO A 105 -23.20 19.64 5.24
N PRO A 106 -22.89 20.47 4.21
CA PRO A 106 -22.83 21.91 4.38
C PRO A 106 -24.13 22.46 4.96
N ILE A 107 -24.04 23.22 6.06
CA ILE A 107 -25.20 23.85 6.70
C ILE A 107 -25.36 25.26 6.11
N HIS A 108 -26.58 25.57 5.65
CA HIS A 108 -26.88 26.90 5.15
C HIS A 108 -26.75 27.94 6.27
N GLN A 109 -26.14 29.10 6.00
CA GLN A 109 -25.81 30.10 7.03
C GLN A 109 -27.03 30.60 7.81
N SER A 110 -28.21 30.63 7.18
CA SER A 110 -29.47 30.98 7.85
C SER A 110 -29.88 30.00 8.96
N LEU A 111 -29.51 28.72 8.84
CA LEU A 111 -29.78 27.67 9.83
C LEU A 111 -28.64 27.55 10.85
N ALA A 112 -27.41 27.94 10.45
CA ALA A 112 -26.25 27.96 11.34
C ALA A 112 -26.31 29.06 12.41
N SER A 113 -27.08 30.13 12.16
CA SER A 113 -27.25 31.25 13.10
C SER A 113 -28.27 30.97 14.22
N SER A 114 -29.00 29.86 14.11
CA SER A 114 -30.08 29.43 15.00
C SER A 114 -29.76 28.20 15.84
N CYS A 115 -28.50 27.73 15.80
CA CYS A 115 -27.97 26.62 16.60
C CYS A 115 -26.91 27.10 17.59
#